data_AF-A0A3L5TS98-F1
#
_entry.id   AF-A0A3L5TS98-F1
#
_cell.length_a   1.000
_cell.length_b   1.000
_cell.length_c   1.000
_cell.angle_alpha   90.00
_cell.angle_beta   90.00
_cell.angle_gamma   90.00
#
_symmetry.space_group_name_H-M   'P 1'
#
loop_
_entity.id
_entity.type
_entity.pdbx_description
1 polymer ?
#
loop_
_entity_poly.entity_id
_entity_poly.type
_entity_poly.pdbx_seq_one_letter_code
_entity_poly.pdbx_strand_id
1 'polypeptide(L)'
;MKFMIPKCICLAEKICGGKVFIPDLGTTVDFLPVKFGLIAISSEICITDKQPLATSRCVGGIGITTKFVDIQVNQKCLFGDLSTSAVTDTLRNLTEVNIDENTVNKVLETVKNLTSDPTPLTSIDIINTAEILVKASNVSNLNERRLYYLNYYST
;
A
#
# COMPACT_ATOMS: atom_id res chain seq x y z
N MET A 1 13.68 50.74 -38.38
CA MET A 1 13.51 49.28 -38.52
C MET A 1 13.16 48.70 -37.16
N LYS A 2 11.93 48.19 -36.98
CA LYS A 2 11.52 47.52 -35.72
C LYS A 2 11.95 46.06 -35.81
N PHE A 3 12.91 45.67 -34.99
CA PHE A 3 13.28 44.26 -34.81
C PHE A 3 12.17 43.57 -34.01
N MET A 4 11.39 42.72 -34.67
CA MET A 4 10.51 41.77 -34.00
C MET A 4 11.38 40.65 -33.43
N ILE A 5 11.52 40.61 -32.11
CA ILE A 5 12.06 39.44 -31.40
C ILE A 5 11.05 38.29 -31.62
N PRO A 6 11.46 37.11 -32.10
CA PRO A 6 10.55 35.98 -32.21
C PRO A 6 10.06 35.64 -30.81
N LYS A 7 8.74 35.63 -30.60
CA LYS A 7 8.16 35.07 -29.39
C LYS A 7 8.64 33.62 -29.30
N CYS A 8 9.51 33.33 -28.33
CA CYS A 8 9.78 31.96 -27.90
C CYS A 8 8.42 31.31 -27.66
N ILE A 9 8.04 30.36 -28.51
CA ILE A 9 6.91 29.49 -28.25
C ILE A 9 7.40 28.60 -27.10
N CYS A 10 7.05 28.96 -25.87
CA CYS A 10 7.16 28.05 -24.75
C CYS A 10 6.20 26.89 -25.04
N LEU A 11 6.73 25.82 -25.62
CA LEU A 11 6.05 24.53 -25.65
C LEU A 11 5.75 24.19 -24.18
N ALA A 12 4.48 24.30 -23.78
CA ALA A 12 4.06 23.94 -22.45
C ALA A 12 4.59 22.54 -22.13
N GLU A 13 5.31 22.38 -21.01
CA GLU A 13 5.86 21.09 -20.62
C GLU A 13 4.71 20.09 -20.53
N LYS A 14 4.77 19.07 -21.39
CA LYS A 14 3.74 18.04 -21.46
C LYS A 14 3.96 17.06 -20.31
N ILE A 15 3.01 17.04 -19.39
CA ILE A 15 3.04 16.22 -18.18
C ILE A 15 1.89 15.20 -18.28
N CYS A 16 2.17 13.94 -17.91
CA CYS A 16 1.11 13.00 -17.56
C CYS A 16 0.90 13.08 -16.06
N GLY A 17 -0.36 13.12 -15.62
CA GLY A 17 -0.70 13.11 -14.20
C GLY A 17 -2.13 12.65 -14.00
N GLY A 18 -2.37 12.05 -12.84
CA GLY A 18 -3.70 11.65 -12.40
C GLY A 18 -3.94 10.14 -12.46
N LYS A 19 -5.23 9.81 -12.49
CA LYS A 19 -5.75 8.50 -12.15
C LYS A 19 -6.03 7.64 -13.37
N VAL A 20 -5.68 6.35 -13.30
CA VAL A 20 -5.89 5.38 -14.39
C VAL A 20 -6.56 4.13 -13.86
N PHE A 21 -7.66 3.72 -14.50
CA PHE A 21 -8.30 2.45 -14.21
C PHE A 21 -7.46 1.29 -14.76
N ILE A 22 -7.10 0.33 -13.91
CA ILE A 22 -6.33 -0.86 -14.25
C ILE A 22 -7.28 -2.06 -14.17
N PRO A 23 -7.71 -2.64 -15.31
CA PRO A 23 -8.65 -3.76 -15.33
C PRO A 23 -8.20 -4.96 -14.50
N ASP A 24 -6.90 -5.29 -14.55
CA ASP A 24 -6.31 -6.42 -13.82
C ASP A 24 -6.43 -6.28 -12.29
N LEU A 25 -6.53 -5.05 -11.81
CA LEU A 25 -6.72 -4.74 -10.39
C LEU A 25 -8.19 -4.45 -10.03
N GLY A 26 -9.08 -4.31 -11.03
CA GLY A 26 -10.45 -3.87 -10.83
C GLY A 26 -10.60 -2.49 -10.17
N THR A 27 -9.55 -1.67 -10.18
CA THR A 27 -9.51 -0.39 -9.44
C THR A 27 -8.79 0.71 -10.21
N THR A 28 -8.89 1.93 -9.70
CA THR A 28 -8.19 3.11 -10.22
C THR A 28 -6.95 3.40 -9.39
N VAL A 29 -5.79 3.52 -10.05
CA VAL A 29 -4.48 3.81 -9.46
C VAL A 29 -4.07 5.23 -9.79
N ASP A 30 -3.54 5.95 -8.81
CA ASP A 30 -3.07 7.33 -8.99
C ASP A 30 -1.56 7.37 -9.25
N PHE A 31 -1.15 8.03 -10.34
CA PHE A 31 0.25 8.13 -10.74
C PHE A 31 0.82 9.51 -10.44
N LEU A 32 2.05 9.53 -9.92
CA LEU A 32 2.78 10.78 -9.71
C LEU A 32 3.01 11.49 -11.05
N PRO A 33 2.85 12.83 -11.10
CA PRO A 33 3.04 13.57 -12.35
C PRO A 33 4.46 13.45 -12.88
N VAL A 34 4.61 13.10 -14.15
CA VAL A 34 5.92 13.02 -14.82
C VAL A 34 5.90 13.66 -16.19
N LYS A 35 7.07 14.16 -16.63
CA LYS A 35 7.24 14.70 -17.98
C LYS A 35 7.08 13.60 -19.03
N PHE A 36 6.62 14.02 -20.21
CA PHE A 36 6.60 13.18 -21.40
C PHE A 36 7.93 12.45 -21.62
N GLY A 37 7.85 11.15 -21.95
CA GLY A 37 8.99 10.28 -22.20
C GLY A 37 9.55 9.59 -20.96
N LEU A 38 9.10 9.97 -19.76
CA LEU A 38 9.53 9.35 -18.50
C LEU A 38 8.56 8.25 -18.04
N ILE A 39 9.07 7.42 -17.12
CA ILE A 39 8.28 6.43 -16.39
C ILE A 39 7.66 7.11 -15.16
N ALA A 40 6.35 6.98 -15.02
CA ALA A 40 5.60 7.30 -13.83
C ALA A 40 5.56 6.11 -12.88
N ILE A 41 5.53 6.41 -11.59
CA ILE A 41 5.27 5.44 -10.52
C ILE A 41 3.93 5.78 -9.86
N SER A 42 3.22 4.76 -9.40
CA SER A 42 2.01 4.93 -8.61
C SER A 42 2.34 5.62 -7.28
N SER A 43 1.37 6.37 -6.77
CA SER A 43 1.44 6.95 -5.43
C SER A 43 1.24 5.87 -4.35
N GLU A 44 0.49 4.81 -4.65
CA GLU A 44 0.39 3.65 -3.76
C GLU A 44 1.69 2.83 -3.78
N ILE A 45 2.14 2.47 -2.58
CA ILE A 45 3.32 1.62 -2.34
C ILE A 45 2.84 0.28 -1.80
N CYS A 46 3.50 -0.78 -2.26
CA CYS A 46 3.21 -2.14 -1.84
C CYS A 46 3.79 -2.43 -0.47
N ILE A 47 2.97 -3.00 0.40
CA ILE A 47 3.40 -3.41 1.73
C ILE A 47 4.44 -4.53 1.69
N THR A 48 4.38 -5.39 0.67
CA THR A 48 5.20 -6.61 0.58
C THR A 48 6.68 -6.33 0.30
N ASP A 49 6.99 -5.38 -0.58
CA ASP A 49 8.36 -5.09 -1.01
C ASP A 49 8.73 -3.61 -0.94
N LYS A 50 7.82 -2.75 -0.47
CA LYS A 50 7.98 -1.30 -0.39
C LYS A 50 8.27 -0.62 -1.73
N GLN A 51 7.88 -1.25 -2.85
CA GLN A 51 7.97 -0.70 -4.19
C GLN A 51 6.62 -0.13 -4.65
N PRO A 52 6.56 0.70 -5.71
CA PRO A 52 5.29 1.18 -6.26
C PRO A 52 4.36 0.03 -6.68
N LEU A 53 3.06 0.21 -6.47
CA LEU A 53 1.99 -0.68 -6.95
C LEU A 53 2.04 -0.89 -8.47
N ALA A 54 2.27 0.18 -9.21
CA ALA A 54 2.35 0.12 -10.66
C ALA A 54 3.35 1.14 -11.21
N THR A 55 3.84 0.85 -12.41
CA THR A 55 4.60 1.81 -13.22
C THR A 55 3.94 1.97 -14.58
N SER A 56 4.15 3.11 -15.22
CA SER A 56 3.60 3.38 -16.55
C SER A 56 4.47 4.35 -17.33
N ARG A 57 4.47 4.25 -18.66
CA ARG A 57 5.16 5.22 -19.52
C ARG A 57 4.25 6.40 -19.84
N CYS A 58 4.75 7.61 -19.63
CA CYS A 58 4.08 8.82 -20.10
C CYS A 58 4.39 9.08 -21.58
N VAL A 59 3.38 9.01 -22.44
CA VAL A 59 3.50 9.29 -23.88
C VAL A 59 2.67 10.50 -24.30
N GLY A 60 3.08 11.12 -25.39
CA GLY A 60 2.51 12.34 -25.93
C GLY A 60 3.29 12.77 -27.18
N GLY A 61 2.83 13.83 -27.86
CA GLY A 61 3.50 14.36 -29.05
C GLY A 61 2.87 15.68 -29.49
N ILE A 62 3.40 16.33 -30.51
CA ILE A 62 2.84 17.60 -31.01
C ILE A 62 1.40 17.35 -31.51
N GLY A 63 0.43 18.12 -31.00
CA GLY A 63 -1.00 17.94 -31.31
C GLY A 63 -1.71 16.78 -30.56
N ILE A 64 -0.99 16.00 -29.77
CA ILE A 64 -1.54 14.85 -29.01
C ILE A 64 -1.61 15.19 -27.52
N THR A 65 -2.71 14.81 -26.86
CA THR A 65 -2.82 14.82 -25.40
C THR A 65 -1.87 13.80 -24.79
N THR A 66 -1.32 14.12 -23.62
CA THR A 66 -0.50 13.19 -22.84
C THR A 66 -1.35 12.10 -22.24
N LYS A 67 -0.83 10.87 -22.21
CA LYS A 67 -1.50 9.73 -21.57
C LYS A 67 -0.50 8.72 -21.04
N PHE A 68 -0.96 7.94 -20.06
CA PHE A 68 -0.25 6.78 -19.54
C PHE A 68 -0.48 5.56 -20.45
N VAL A 69 0.58 4.82 -20.76
CA VAL A 69 0.56 3.56 -21.52
C VAL A 69 1.51 2.55 -20.87
N ASP A 70 1.49 1.30 -21.35
CA ASP A 70 2.38 0.23 -20.88
C ASP A 70 2.35 0.08 -19.34
N ILE A 71 1.14 0.02 -18.77
CA ILE A 71 0.96 -0.08 -17.32
C ILE A 71 1.46 -1.46 -16.88
N GLN A 72 2.41 -1.47 -15.95
CA GLN A 72 2.95 -2.68 -15.35
C GLN A 72 2.62 -2.68 -13.87
N VAL A 73 1.78 -3.63 -13.46
CA VAL A 73 1.44 -3.85 -12.05
C VAL A 73 2.53 -4.69 -11.41
N ASN A 74 3.02 -4.25 -10.26
CA ASN A 74 3.96 -5.03 -9.47
C ASN A 74 3.23 -6.26 -8.90
N GLN A 75 3.60 -7.43 -9.41
CA GLN A 75 2.96 -8.70 -9.08
C GLN A 75 3.14 -9.08 -7.61
N LYS A 76 4.17 -8.57 -6.93
CA LYS A 76 4.36 -8.80 -5.49
C LYS A 76 3.32 -8.07 -4.63
N CYS A 77 2.59 -7.12 -5.22
CA CYS A 77 1.52 -6.38 -4.56
C CYS A 77 0.16 -7.04 -4.76
N LEU A 78 0.09 -7.99 -5.69
CA LEU A 78 -1.09 -8.79 -5.90
C LEU A 78 -1.09 -9.88 -4.84
N PHE A 79 -1.98 -9.74 -3.88
CA PHE A 79 -2.35 -10.87 -3.05
C PHE A 79 -3.31 -11.71 -3.89
N GLY A 80 -2.80 -12.77 -4.50
CA GLY A 80 -3.52 -13.63 -5.45
C GLY A 80 -4.66 -14.46 -4.84
N ASP A 81 -4.98 -14.27 -3.57
CA ASP A 81 -5.75 -15.24 -2.80
C ASP A 81 -6.96 -14.55 -2.16
N LEU A 82 -8.07 -14.54 -2.90
CA LEU A 82 -9.42 -14.44 -2.31
C LEU A 82 -9.86 -15.79 -1.67
N SER A 83 -9.02 -16.82 -1.76
CA SER A 83 -9.20 -18.07 -1.03
C SER A 83 -8.89 -17.88 0.46
N THR A 84 -9.51 -18.70 1.28
CA THR A 84 -9.15 -18.87 2.68
C THR A 84 -7.92 -19.78 2.77
N SER A 85 -6.95 -19.45 3.62
CA SER A 85 -5.95 -20.41 4.09
C SER A 85 -6.55 -21.30 5.18
N ALA A 86 -5.78 -22.30 5.62
CA ALA A 86 -6.15 -23.12 6.77
C ALA A 86 -6.34 -22.31 8.07
N VAL A 87 -5.82 -21.07 8.15
CA VAL A 87 -5.89 -20.22 9.34
C VAL A 87 -6.92 -19.11 9.25
N THR A 88 -7.51 -18.85 8.07
CA THR A 88 -8.40 -17.71 7.85
C THR A 88 -9.61 -17.69 8.75
N ASP A 89 -10.31 -18.83 8.92
CA ASP A 89 -11.48 -18.87 9.80
C ASP A 89 -11.12 -18.65 11.26
N THR A 90 -9.95 -19.13 11.70
CA THR A 90 -9.48 -18.91 13.06
C THR A 90 -9.14 -17.44 13.28
N LEU A 91 -8.41 -16.81 12.35
CA LEU A 91 -8.10 -15.38 12.41
C LEU A 91 -9.37 -14.53 12.35
N ARG A 92 -10.35 -14.88 11.49
CA ARG A 92 -11.65 -14.22 11.43
C ARG A 92 -12.40 -14.33 12.75
N ASN A 93 -12.47 -15.51 13.37
CA ASN A 93 -13.14 -15.66 14.66
C ASN A 93 -12.43 -14.85 15.76
N LEU A 94 -11.11 -14.70 15.69
CA LEU A 94 -10.35 -13.87 16.63
C LEU A 94 -10.63 -12.37 16.46
N THR A 95 -11.06 -11.89 15.28
CA THR A 95 -11.50 -10.49 15.15
C THR A 95 -12.79 -10.24 15.94
N GLU A 96 -13.62 -11.25 16.17
CA GLU A 96 -14.88 -11.12 16.93
C GLU A 96 -14.67 -11.21 18.45
N VAL A 97 -13.50 -11.65 18.92
CA VAL A 97 -13.19 -11.76 20.35
C VAL A 97 -13.00 -10.38 20.97
N ASN A 98 -13.62 -10.13 22.12
CA ASN A 98 -13.33 -8.95 22.94
C ASN A 98 -11.93 -9.08 23.57
N ILE A 99 -11.02 -8.20 23.17
CA ILE A 99 -9.64 -8.21 23.65
C ILE A 99 -9.51 -7.23 24.83
N ASP A 100 -9.11 -7.75 25.98
CA ASP A 100 -8.90 -7.01 27.23
C ASP A 100 -7.57 -7.40 27.89
N GLU A 101 -7.28 -6.85 29.06
CA GLU A 101 -6.01 -7.08 29.77
C GLU A 101 -5.74 -8.56 30.10
N ASN A 102 -6.79 -9.37 30.24
CA ASN A 102 -6.68 -10.79 30.57
C ASN A 102 -6.49 -11.65 29.33
N THR A 103 -7.01 -11.22 28.17
CA THR A 103 -7.01 -12.02 26.94
C THR A 103 -5.93 -11.60 25.94
N VAL A 104 -5.42 -10.36 26.01
CA VAL A 104 -4.52 -9.77 25.00
C VAL A 104 -3.27 -10.62 24.73
N ASN A 105 -2.59 -11.11 25.77
CA ASN A 105 -1.37 -11.90 25.59
C ASN A 105 -1.66 -13.23 24.89
N LYS A 106 -2.76 -13.90 25.24
CA LYS A 106 -3.17 -15.17 24.65
C LYS A 106 -3.59 -15.00 23.18
N VAL A 107 -4.30 -13.92 22.87
CA VAL A 107 -4.69 -13.61 21.48
C VAL A 107 -3.45 -13.29 20.65
N LEU A 108 -2.54 -12.46 21.14
CA LEU A 108 -1.29 -12.12 20.44
C LEU A 108 -0.39 -13.35 20.21
N GLU A 109 -0.30 -14.26 21.19
CA GLU A 109 0.43 -15.52 21.05
C GLU A 109 -0.23 -16.44 20.01
N THR A 110 -1.55 -16.53 20.01
CA THR A 110 -2.29 -17.30 19.01
C THR A 110 -2.06 -16.76 17.61
N VAL A 111 -2.19 -15.44 17.42
CA VAL A 111 -1.92 -14.77 16.14
C VAL A 111 -0.49 -15.01 15.68
N LYS A 112 0.49 -14.87 16.58
CA LYS A 112 1.90 -15.16 16.27
C LYS A 112 2.08 -16.58 15.77
N ASN A 113 1.47 -17.57 16.44
CA ASN A 113 1.60 -18.98 16.05
C ASN A 113 0.97 -19.25 14.69
N LEU A 114 -0.22 -18.69 14.42
CA LEU A 114 -0.90 -18.85 13.13
C LEU A 114 -0.15 -18.17 11.97
N THR A 115 0.51 -17.05 12.23
CA THR A 115 1.19 -16.24 11.20
C THR A 115 2.68 -16.56 11.03
N SER A 116 3.27 -17.32 11.95
CA SER A 116 4.65 -17.80 11.88
C SER A 116 4.77 -19.20 11.26
N ASP A 117 3.64 -19.89 11.07
CA ASP A 117 3.60 -21.15 10.34
C ASP A 117 4.06 -20.93 8.88
N PRO A 118 4.86 -21.84 8.29
CA PRO A 118 5.28 -21.73 6.89
C PRO A 118 4.12 -21.76 5.87
N THR A 119 2.90 -22.05 6.31
CA THR A 119 1.70 -21.98 5.46
C THR A 119 1.51 -20.57 4.88
N PRO A 120 1.34 -20.44 3.55
CA PRO A 120 1.10 -19.14 2.93
C PRO A 120 -0.15 -18.46 3.51
N LEU A 121 0.01 -17.24 4.00
CA LEU A 121 -1.09 -16.39 4.43
C LEU A 121 -1.71 -15.69 3.22
N THR A 122 -3.03 -15.59 3.21
CA THR A 122 -3.78 -14.85 2.17
C THR A 122 -3.93 -13.38 2.54
N SER A 123 -4.47 -12.61 1.61
CA SER A 123 -4.81 -11.21 1.85
C SER A 123 -5.79 -11.04 3.02
N ILE A 124 -6.76 -11.95 3.13
CA ILE A 124 -7.76 -11.95 4.19
C ILE A 124 -7.10 -12.25 5.55
N ASP A 125 -6.12 -13.15 5.59
CA ASP A 125 -5.36 -13.44 6.81
C ASP A 125 -4.60 -12.22 7.32
N ILE A 126 -3.97 -11.48 6.40
CA ILE A 126 -3.24 -10.25 6.73
C ILE A 126 -4.19 -9.18 7.27
N ILE A 127 -5.37 -9.02 6.65
CA ILE A 127 -6.40 -8.06 7.10
C ILE A 127 -6.89 -8.42 8.50
N ASN A 128 -7.27 -9.68 8.73
CA ASN A 128 -7.74 -10.14 10.04
C ASN A 128 -6.65 -9.99 11.11
N THR A 129 -5.40 -10.34 10.77
CA THR A 129 -4.24 -10.15 11.65
C THR A 129 -4.08 -8.68 12.04
N ALA A 130 -4.12 -7.77 11.07
CA ALA A 130 -3.99 -6.34 11.33
C ALA A 130 -5.11 -5.81 12.22
N GLU A 131 -6.36 -6.23 12.00
CA GLU A 131 -7.49 -5.84 12.83
C GLU A 131 -7.32 -6.30 14.29
N ILE A 132 -6.90 -7.56 14.50
CA ILE A 132 -6.61 -8.09 15.84
C ILE A 132 -5.51 -7.28 16.52
N LEU A 133 -4.42 -6.96 15.81
CA LEU A 133 -3.32 -6.18 16.36
C LEU A 133 -3.73 -4.75 16.75
N VAL A 134 -4.61 -4.11 15.97
CA VAL A 134 -5.18 -2.80 16.31
C VAL A 134 -6.02 -2.90 17.59
N LYS A 135 -6.91 -3.89 17.69
CA LYS A 135 -7.72 -4.12 18.90
C LYS A 135 -6.84 -4.37 20.13
N ALA A 136 -5.83 -5.24 20.00
CA ALA A 136 -4.87 -5.51 21.05
C ALA A 136 -4.11 -4.25 21.49
N SER A 137 -3.69 -3.40 20.55
CA SER A 137 -2.96 -2.15 20.86
C SER A 137 -3.74 -1.14 21.70
N ASN A 138 -5.08 -1.23 21.70
CA ASN A 138 -5.95 -0.35 22.48
C ASN A 138 -6.10 -0.77 23.94
N VAL A 139 -5.51 -1.90 24.36
CA VAL A 139 -5.53 -2.36 25.75
C VAL A 139 -4.52 -1.56 26.59
N SER A 140 -5.01 -0.91 27.65
CA SER A 140 -4.30 0.02 28.56
C SER A 140 -2.93 -0.47 29.03
N ASN A 141 -2.82 -1.74 29.43
CA ASN A 141 -1.60 -2.32 30.00
C ASN A 141 -0.41 -2.41 28.99
N LEU A 142 -0.67 -2.41 27.68
CA LEU A 142 0.39 -2.32 26.67
C LEU A 142 0.96 -0.90 26.54
N ASN A 143 0.12 0.13 26.73
CA ASN A 143 0.56 1.52 26.73
C ASN A 143 1.42 1.85 27.96
N GLU A 144 1.07 1.32 29.14
CA GLU A 144 1.87 1.48 30.35
C GLU A 144 3.22 0.74 30.29
N ARG A 145 3.26 -0.49 29.75
CA ARG A 145 4.53 -1.20 29.51
C ARG A 145 5.43 -0.44 28.55
N ARG A 146 4.88 0.17 27.49
CA ARG A 146 5.66 0.99 26.55
C ARG A 146 6.29 2.20 27.24
N LEU A 147 5.56 2.87 28.14
CA LEU A 147 6.06 3.99 28.94
C LEU A 147 7.11 3.55 29.97
N TYR A 148 6.94 2.38 30.60
CA TYR A 148 7.94 1.82 31.53
C TYR A 148 9.27 1.53 30.82
N TYR A 149 9.25 0.88 29.65
CA TYR A 149 10.47 0.60 28.89
C TYR A 149 11.15 1.86 28.36
N LEU A 150 10.39 2.86 27.91
CA LEU A 150 10.96 4.15 27.48
C LEU A 150 11.66 4.87 28.64
N ASN A 151 11.11 4.81 29.86
CA ASN A 151 11.73 5.44 31.03
C ASN A 151 12.94 4.67 31.56
N TYR A 152 12.94 3.33 31.49
CA TYR A 152 14.03 2.50 32.01
C TYR A 152 15.32 2.59 31.18
N TYR A 153 15.23 2.82 29.87
CA TYR A 153 16.39 2.98 28.99
C TYR A 153 16.82 4.45 28.77
N SER A 154 16.19 5.39 29.50
CA SER A 154 16.52 6.83 29.46
C SER A 154 17.40 7.29 30.63
N THR A 155 17.85 6.36 31.48
CA THR A 155 18.79 6.55 32.59
C THR A 155 20.03 5.72 32.38
#